data_AF-A0A951Y1K5-F1
#
_entry.id   AF-A0A951Y1K5-F1
#
_cell.length_a   1.000
_cell.length_b   1.000
_cell.length_c   1.000
_cell.angle_alpha   90.00
_cell.angle_beta   90.00
_cell.angle_gamma   90.00
#
_symmetry.space_group_name_H-M   'P 1'
#
loop_
_entity.id
_entity.type
_entity.pdbx_description
1 polymer ?
#
loop_
_entity_poly.entity_id
_entity_poly.type
_entity_poly.pdbx_seq_one_letter_code
_entity_poly.pdbx_strand_id
1 'polypeptide(L)'
;MRKRTAVGLLVVCAGLLGCASKFTRAHYDMIKEGVDDRFHVRQVIGDPNETIGDREWYYQHDDGYAARIHFDENGRVIGKEWMDARTGEWSGHNPHGNAPPGGEVREQRTRTRQVDVYGR
;
A
#
# COMPACT_ATOMS: atom_id res chain seq x y z
N MET A 1 24.20 56.61 26.28
CA MET A 1 23.72 56.04 25.01
C MET A 1 23.02 54.69 25.27
N ARG A 2 22.06 54.31 24.42
CA ARG A 2 20.96 53.33 24.61
C ARG A 2 21.45 51.87 24.74
N LYS A 3 21.09 51.10 25.78
CA LYS A 3 19.94 50.16 25.94
C LYS A 3 19.67 49.17 24.77
N ARG A 4 19.95 47.89 25.08
CA ARG A 4 19.27 46.61 24.73
C ARG A 4 19.23 46.13 23.26
N THR A 5 19.76 44.93 23.05
CA THR A 5 19.32 43.93 22.04
C THR A 5 19.74 42.55 22.55
N ALA A 6 18.86 41.83 23.25
CA ALA A 6 17.86 40.90 22.73
C ALA A 6 18.46 39.52 22.37
N VAL A 7 18.05 38.54 23.18
CA VAL A 7 18.26 37.11 23.08
C VAL A 7 17.69 36.56 21.77
N GLY A 8 18.46 35.77 21.04
CA GLY A 8 17.99 34.99 19.90
C GLY A 8 18.23 33.50 20.15
N LEU A 9 17.36 32.88 20.93
CA LEU A 9 17.30 31.43 21.12
C LEU A 9 16.70 30.82 19.83
N LEU A 10 17.55 30.36 18.92
CA LEU A 10 17.11 29.68 17.71
C LEU A 10 16.96 28.18 18.04
N VAL A 11 15.76 27.81 18.51
CA VAL A 11 15.34 26.42 18.66
C VAL A 11 15.13 25.84 17.27
N VAL A 12 16.08 25.07 16.78
CA VAL A 12 15.90 24.24 15.58
C VAL A 12 15.06 23.03 16.00
N CYS A 13 13.78 23.05 15.62
CA CYS A 13 12.87 21.90 15.66
C CYS A 13 13.37 20.80 14.71
N ALA A 14 14.39 20.05 15.12
CA ALA A 14 14.83 18.86 14.41
C ALA A 14 14.00 17.65 14.85
N GLY A 15 13.01 17.29 14.02
CA GLY A 15 12.64 15.90 13.79
C GLY A 15 11.86 15.16 14.89
N LEU A 16 10.62 15.58 15.16
CA LEU A 16 9.57 14.66 15.64
C LEU A 16 8.87 13.99 14.45
N LEU A 17 9.62 13.43 13.51
CA LEU A 17 9.07 12.45 12.58
C LEU A 17 9.22 11.10 13.26
N GLY A 18 8.18 10.69 13.98
CA GLY A 18 8.07 9.32 14.47
C GLY A 18 8.37 8.33 13.33
N CYS A 19 8.90 7.17 13.67
CA CYS A 19 9.20 6.07 12.75
C CYS A 19 7.95 5.65 11.98
N ALA A 20 7.55 6.41 10.96
CA ALA A 20 6.47 6.06 10.07
C ALA A 20 6.94 4.87 9.23
N SER A 21 6.16 3.80 9.23
CA SER A 21 6.43 2.63 8.40
C SER A 21 6.59 3.06 6.94
N LYS A 22 7.61 2.54 6.25
CA LYS A 22 7.79 2.80 4.82
C LYS A 22 6.69 2.15 4.00
N PHE A 23 6.08 1.08 4.50
CA PHE A 23 5.01 0.38 3.81
C PHE A 23 3.71 1.16 3.99
N THR A 24 3.40 2.03 3.03
CA THR A 24 2.15 2.80 2.96
C THR A 24 1.53 2.67 1.58
N ARG A 25 0.23 2.96 1.46
CA ARG A 25 -0.47 2.95 0.16
C ARG A 25 0.17 3.90 -0.85
N ALA A 26 0.54 5.11 -0.41
CA ALA A 26 1.15 6.11 -1.26
C ALA A 26 2.50 5.63 -1.84
N HIS A 27 3.35 5.03 -1.01
CA HIS A 27 4.63 4.47 -1.47
C HIS A 27 4.42 3.23 -2.36
N TYR A 28 3.44 2.38 -2.05
CA TYR A 28 3.08 1.27 -2.93
C TYR A 28 2.65 1.74 -4.33
N ASP A 29 1.88 2.83 -4.42
CA ASP A 29 1.43 3.39 -5.70
C ASP A 29 2.61 3.99 -6.51
N MET A 30 3.72 4.34 -5.87
CA MET A 30 4.95 4.79 -6.57
C MET A 30 5.67 3.67 -7.32
N ILE A 31 5.48 2.41 -6.92
CA ILE A 31 6.09 1.25 -7.59
C ILE A 31 5.43 1.04 -8.96
N LYS A 32 6.23 1.01 -10.01
CA LYS A 32 5.83 0.87 -11.41
C LYS A 32 6.21 -0.49 -11.97
N GLU A 33 5.20 -1.22 -12.44
CA GLU A 33 5.38 -2.46 -13.19
C GLU A 33 6.21 -2.22 -14.47
N GLY A 34 7.06 -3.18 -14.82
CA GLY A 34 7.97 -3.16 -15.97
C GLY A 34 9.19 -2.25 -15.83
N VAL A 35 9.19 -1.33 -14.88
CA VAL A 35 10.27 -0.34 -14.68
C VAL A 35 11.10 -0.67 -13.45
N ASP A 36 10.43 -0.85 -12.32
CA ASP A 36 11.08 -0.98 -11.03
C ASP A 36 11.59 -2.39 -10.77
N ASP A 37 12.64 -2.49 -9.97
CA ASP A 37 13.25 -3.74 -9.56
C ASP A 37 13.17 -3.92 -8.03
N ARG A 38 13.61 -5.08 -7.56
CA ARG A 38 13.69 -5.41 -6.12
C ARG A 38 14.38 -4.35 -5.28
N PHE A 39 15.44 -3.74 -5.80
CA PHE A 39 16.19 -2.73 -5.05
C PHE A 39 15.33 -1.48 -4.87
N HIS A 40 14.73 -0.99 -5.96
CA HIS A 40 13.86 0.19 -5.90
C HIS A 40 12.64 -0.07 -5.00
N VAL A 41 12.00 -1.24 -5.10
CA VAL A 41 10.87 -1.62 -4.23
C VAL A 41 11.28 -1.54 -2.75
N ARG A 42 12.44 -2.07 -2.35
CA ARG A 42 12.94 -1.96 -0.97
C ARG A 42 13.21 -0.53 -0.54
N GLN A 43 13.71 0.32 -1.45
CA GLN A 43 13.93 1.72 -1.12
C GLN A 43 12.61 2.45 -0.82
N VAL A 44 11.56 2.14 -1.58
CA VAL A 44 10.26 2.82 -1.53
C VAL A 44 9.40 2.32 -0.37
N ILE A 45 9.14 1.01 -0.28
CA ILE A 45 8.23 0.45 0.73
C ILE A 45 8.91 -0.34 1.85
N GLY A 46 10.23 -0.53 1.78
CA GLY A 46 11.00 -1.28 2.79
C GLY A 46 11.12 -2.78 2.49
N ASP A 47 11.61 -3.50 3.49
CA ASP A 47 11.81 -4.96 3.39
C ASP A 47 10.47 -5.71 3.51
N PRO A 48 10.30 -6.81 2.77
CA PRO A 48 9.10 -7.61 2.86
C PRO A 48 9.01 -8.36 4.19
N ASN A 49 7.77 -8.64 4.62
CA ASN A 49 7.52 -9.51 5.76
C ASN A 49 7.85 -10.96 5.41
N GLU A 50 7.53 -11.36 4.18
CA GLU A 50 7.77 -12.72 3.69
C GLU A 50 8.14 -12.71 2.20
N THR A 51 8.99 -13.66 1.79
CA THR A 51 9.32 -13.92 0.39
C THR A 51 8.80 -15.30 0.01
N ILE A 52 7.87 -15.35 -0.94
CA ILE A 52 7.25 -16.59 -1.42
C ILE A 52 8.03 -17.06 -2.65
N GLY A 53 8.90 -18.04 -2.43
CA GLY A 53 9.91 -18.45 -3.41
C GLY A 53 10.83 -17.29 -3.79
N ASP A 54 11.35 -17.33 -5.01
CA ASP A 54 12.25 -16.28 -5.50
C ASP A 54 11.50 -15.10 -6.11
N ARG A 55 10.22 -15.21 -6.45
CA ARG A 55 9.55 -14.27 -7.37
C ARG A 55 8.40 -13.48 -6.77
N GLU A 56 8.00 -13.73 -5.54
CA GLU A 56 6.90 -13.01 -4.90
C GLU A 56 7.33 -12.49 -3.53
N TRP A 57 7.04 -11.23 -3.25
CA TRP A 57 7.24 -10.62 -1.93
C TRP A 57 5.90 -10.20 -1.34
N TYR A 58 5.70 -10.55 -0.07
CA TYR A 58 4.51 -10.26 0.70
C TYR A 58 4.82 -9.21 1.78
N TYR A 59 3.94 -8.22 1.86
CA TYR A 59 3.99 -7.13 2.81
C TYR A 59 2.70 -7.11 3.62
N GLN A 60 2.81 -6.89 4.93
CA GLN A 60 1.69 -6.78 5.84
C GLN A 60 1.96 -5.67 6.85
N HIS A 61 0.95 -4.84 7.05
CA HIS A 61 0.95 -3.82 8.10
C HIS A 61 0.05 -4.27 9.25
N ASP A 62 0.37 -3.81 10.47
CA ASP A 62 -0.38 -4.14 11.68
C ASP A 62 -1.84 -3.65 11.63
N ASP A 63 -2.10 -2.59 10.85
CA ASP A 63 -3.44 -2.03 10.59
C ASP A 63 -4.29 -2.90 9.63
N GLY A 64 -3.78 -4.05 9.19
CA GLY A 64 -4.55 -5.05 8.46
C GLY A 64 -4.55 -4.92 6.93
N TYR A 65 -3.85 -3.95 6.34
CA TYR A 65 -3.61 -3.94 4.90
C TYR A 65 -2.36 -4.75 4.54
N ALA A 66 -2.35 -5.29 3.33
CA ALA A 66 -1.27 -6.11 2.80
C ALA A 66 -1.00 -5.81 1.33
N ALA A 67 0.17 -6.20 0.83
CA ALA A 67 0.51 -6.10 -0.58
C ALA A 67 1.33 -7.30 -1.03
N ARG A 68 1.22 -7.63 -2.31
CA ARG A 68 2.06 -8.60 -3.02
C ARG A 68 2.75 -7.91 -4.17
N ILE A 69 4.04 -8.16 -4.33
CA ILE A 69 4.83 -7.70 -5.47
C ILE A 69 5.39 -8.92 -6.17
N HIS A 70 5.09 -9.05 -7.46
CA HIS A 70 5.51 -10.15 -8.32
C HIS A 70 6.69 -9.69 -9.18
N PHE A 71 7.73 -10.52 -9.25
CA PHE A 71 8.96 -10.25 -9.97
C PHE A 71 9.21 -11.26 -11.09
N ASP A 72 9.80 -10.81 -12.19
CA ASP A 72 10.35 -11.70 -13.21
C ASP A 72 11.68 -12.33 -12.75
N GLU A 73 12.27 -13.11 -13.64
CA GLU A 73 13.55 -13.79 -13.42
C GLU A 73 14.73 -12.80 -13.27
N ASN A 74 14.59 -11.59 -13.83
CA ASN A 74 15.57 -10.51 -13.73
C ASN A 74 15.36 -9.64 -12.48
N GLY A 75 14.33 -9.92 -11.68
CA GLY A 75 13.98 -9.15 -10.50
C GLY A 75 13.23 -7.84 -10.78
N ARG A 76 12.63 -7.69 -11.96
CA ARG A 76 11.74 -6.56 -12.31
C ARG A 76 10.32 -6.84 -11.87
N VAL A 77 9.62 -5.81 -11.42
CA VAL A 77 8.21 -5.90 -11.05
C VAL A 77 7.38 -6.20 -12.29
N ILE A 78 6.62 -7.28 -12.28
CA ILE A 78 5.69 -7.69 -13.37
C ILE A 78 4.22 -7.62 -12.97
N GLY A 79 3.95 -7.42 -11.68
CA GLY A 79 2.61 -7.25 -11.15
C GLY A 79 2.65 -6.87 -9.69
N LYS A 80 1.59 -6.24 -9.23
CA LYS A 80 1.40 -5.93 -7.81
C LYS A 80 -0.06 -5.97 -7.44
N GLU A 81 -0.31 -6.39 -6.21
CA GLU A 81 -1.65 -6.47 -5.62
C GLU A 81 -1.66 -5.78 -4.26
N TRP A 82 -2.77 -5.15 -3.91
CA TRP A 82 -3.01 -4.48 -2.64
C TRP A 82 -4.32 -5.00 -2.03
N MET A 83 -4.27 -5.33 -0.75
CA MET A 83 -5.41 -5.74 0.04
C MET A 83 -5.95 -4.57 0.86
N ASP A 84 -7.22 -4.23 0.66
CA ASP A 84 -7.91 -3.22 1.49
C ASP A 84 -8.14 -3.78 2.91
N ALA A 85 -7.71 -3.03 3.93
CA ALA A 85 -7.83 -3.47 5.32
C ALA A 85 -9.28 -3.60 5.82
N ARG A 86 -10.22 -2.87 5.21
CA ARG A 86 -11.63 -2.84 5.63
C ARG A 86 -12.42 -3.99 5.02
N THR A 87 -12.17 -4.32 3.75
CA THR A 87 -12.92 -5.35 3.03
C THR A 87 -12.19 -6.67 2.95
N GLY A 88 -10.86 -6.67 3.07
CA GLY A 88 -10.00 -7.83 2.81
C GLY A 88 -9.89 -8.18 1.32
N GLU A 89 -10.42 -7.33 0.44
CA GLU A 89 -10.40 -7.58 -1.01
C GLU A 89 -9.04 -7.21 -1.60
N TRP A 90 -8.53 -8.11 -2.44
CA TRP A 90 -7.31 -7.90 -3.21
C TRP A 90 -7.63 -7.20 -4.54
N SER A 91 -6.83 -6.20 -4.88
CA SER A 91 -6.94 -5.43 -6.11
C SER A 91 -5.57 -5.22 -6.74
N GLY A 92 -5.49 -5.22 -8.07
CA GLY A 92 -4.24 -5.01 -8.81
C GLY A 92 -4.06 -6.01 -9.93
N HIS A 93 -2.81 -6.24 -10.32
CA HIS A 93 -2.44 -7.10 -11.42
C HIS A 93 -1.63 -8.30 -10.90
N ASN A 94 -2.24 -9.49 -11.01
CA ASN A 94 -1.59 -10.76 -10.71
C ASN A 94 -1.18 -11.45 -12.03
N PRO A 95 0.12 -11.53 -12.35
CA PRO A 95 0.59 -12.12 -13.61
C PRO A 95 0.48 -13.65 -13.62
N HIS A 96 0.25 -14.28 -12.46
CA HIS A 96 0.07 -15.72 -12.30
C HIS A 96 -1.39 -16.11 -12.03
N GLY A 97 -2.29 -15.13 -11.95
CA GLY A 97 -3.72 -15.39 -11.90
C GLY A 97 -4.18 -15.99 -13.22
N ASN A 98 -4.89 -17.12 -13.17
CA ASN A 98 -5.72 -17.51 -14.31
C ASN A 98 -6.61 -16.31 -14.63
N ALA A 99 -6.66 -15.88 -15.89
CA ALA A 99 -7.58 -14.84 -16.33
C ALA A 99 -8.96 -15.18 -15.74
N PRO A 100 -9.63 -14.25 -15.03
CA PRO A 100 -10.98 -14.50 -14.57
C PRO A 100 -11.77 -14.93 -15.81
N PRO A 101 -12.56 -16.03 -15.77
CA PRO A 101 -13.35 -16.43 -16.92
C PRO A 101 -14.14 -15.21 -17.37
N GLY A 102 -13.95 -14.78 -18.62
CA GLY A 102 -14.49 -13.53 -19.14
C GLY A 102 -15.97 -13.42 -18.80
N GLY A 103 -16.27 -12.63 -17.76
CA GLY A 103 -17.53 -12.71 -17.06
C GLY A 103 -17.62 -11.54 -16.09
N GLU A 104 -18.26 -10.48 -16.58
CA GLU A 104 -18.88 -9.38 -15.86
C GLU A 104 -18.17 -8.89 -14.59
N VAL A 105 -17.71 -7.64 -14.65
CA VAL A 105 -17.70 -6.75 -13.50
C VAL A 105 -19.08 -6.83 -12.85
N ARG A 106 -19.24 -7.69 -11.83
CA ARG A 106 -20.37 -7.59 -10.92
C ARG A 106 -20.09 -6.37 -10.06
N GLU A 107 -20.52 -5.21 -10.53
CA GLU A 107 -20.98 -4.17 -9.64
C GLU A 107 -21.96 -4.86 -8.68
N GLN A 108 -21.51 -5.19 -7.47
CA GLN A 108 -22.41 -5.44 -6.37
C GLN A 108 -23.10 -4.11 -6.08
N ARG A 109 -24.16 -3.86 -6.86
CA ARG A 109 -25.19 -2.91 -6.52
C ARG A 109 -25.81 -3.45 -5.24
N THR A 110 -25.32 -2.98 -4.10
CA THR A 110 -25.95 -3.17 -2.80
C THR A 110 -27.32 -2.53 -2.88
N ARG A 111 -28.30 -3.29 -3.36
CA ARG A 111 -29.70 -2.90 -3.38
C ARG A 111 -30.16 -3.04 -1.95
N THR A 112 -30.01 -1.97 -1.17
CA THR A 112 -30.62 -1.80 0.14
C THR A 112 -32.12 -2.02 -0.04
N ARG A 113 -32.59 -3.23 0.30
CA ARG A 113 -34.01 -3.52 0.39
C ARG A 113 -34.42 -3.00 1.76
N GLN A 114 -35.01 -1.81 1.79
CA GLN A 114 -35.78 -1.35 2.95
C GLN A 114 -36.81 -2.44 3.25
N VAL A 115 -36.65 -3.08 4.40
CA VAL A 115 -37.70 -3.91 4.99
C VAL A 115 -38.57 -2.94 5.78
N ASP A 116 -39.61 -2.42 5.14
CA ASP A 116 -40.65 -1.67 5.85
C ASP A 116 -41.41 -2.63 6.78
N VAL A 117 -41.43 -2.26 8.05
CA VAL A 117 -42.20 -2.85 9.13
C VAL A 117 -43.61 -2.26 9.10
N TYR A 118 -44.64 -3.05 8.77
CA TYR A 118 -46.05 -2.87 9.16
C TYR A 118 -46.70 -4.27 9.09
N GLY A 119 -47.34 -4.83 10.12
CA GLY A 119 -48.37 -4.25 10.97
C GLY A 119 -49.72 -4.86 10.56
N ARG A 120 -50.16 -5.93 11.22
CA ARG A 120 -51.58 -6.31 11.34
C ARG A 120 -51.79 -7.20 12.56
#